data_AF-A0A1R1MH80-F1
#
_entry.id   AF-A0A1R1MH80-F1
#
_cell.length_a   1.000
_cell.length_b   1.000
_cell.length_c   1.000
_cell.angle_alpha   90.00
_cell.angle_beta   90.00
_cell.angle_gamma   90.00
#
_symmetry.space_group_name_H-M   'P 1'
#
loop_
_entity.id
_entity.type
_entity.pdbx_description
1 polymer ?
#
loop_
_entity_poly.entity_id
_entity_poly.type
_entity_poly.pdbx_seq_one_letter_code
_entity_poly.pdbx_strand_id
1 'polypeptide(L)'
;MRYYNLKTLTYVVTLSLMAASCGANEDYIRVAPSLCIPINYAVTTRNSALPSTQLDPDSDSADVSIYLPPKELADAVPGYLAETLIGEQSHQQALYVMIGQPAVRILESTATLATLPSAANLYKAEAGTIAWQVAENREGTYVHWGHCSHTFVTEKHYDCLRDLQTANYLFTYTIDALNLHLYKEIDAYLLSKASLWKCADNREEKL
;
A
#
# COMPACT_ATOMS: atom_id res chain seq x y z
N MET A 1 70.24 -5.58 41.40
CA MET A 1 69.25 -6.67 41.35
C MET A 1 68.34 -6.56 42.56
N ARG A 2 67.11 -6.08 42.35
CA ARG A 2 65.99 -6.13 43.31
C ARG A 2 64.71 -6.34 42.51
N TYR A 3 63.82 -7.11 43.12
CA TYR A 3 62.68 -7.83 42.55
C TYR A 3 61.37 -7.04 42.57
N TYR A 4 60.49 -7.39 41.62
CA TYR A 4 59.02 -7.35 41.55
C TYR A 4 58.25 -6.06 41.92
N ASN A 5 57.32 -5.66 41.05
CA ASN A 5 55.90 -5.92 41.29
C ASN A 5 55.05 -5.73 40.01
N LEU A 6 54.43 -6.82 39.60
CA LEU A 6 53.44 -6.93 38.54
C LEU A 6 52.10 -6.45 39.13
N LYS A 7 51.51 -5.38 38.60
CA LYS A 7 50.11 -5.03 38.85
C LYS A 7 49.35 -5.08 37.54
N THR A 8 48.71 -6.21 37.32
CA THR A 8 47.62 -6.45 36.38
C THR A 8 46.48 -5.49 36.70
N LEU A 9 46.18 -4.59 35.78
CA LEU A 9 45.03 -3.70 35.86
C LEU A 9 44.01 -4.12 34.80
N THR A 10 43.09 -4.97 35.22
CA THR A 10 41.97 -5.46 34.42
C THR A 10 40.95 -4.33 34.27
N TYR A 11 40.92 -3.66 33.12
CA TYR A 11 39.86 -2.71 32.78
C TYR A 11 38.67 -3.48 32.21
N VAL A 12 37.65 -3.69 33.04
CA VAL A 12 36.31 -4.10 32.58
C VAL A 12 35.60 -2.84 32.12
N VAL A 13 35.61 -2.57 30.81
CA VAL A 13 34.75 -1.54 30.21
C VAL A 13 33.38 -2.18 30.03
N THR A 14 32.52 -2.03 31.04
CA THR A 14 31.08 -2.24 30.89
C THR A 14 30.55 -1.13 29.98
N LEU A 15 30.47 -1.40 28.68
CA LEU A 15 29.73 -0.57 27.74
C LEU A 15 28.23 -0.80 28.03
N SER A 16 27.66 0.08 28.85
CA SER A 16 26.23 0.11 29.11
C SER A 16 25.51 0.32 27.78
N LEU A 17 24.88 -0.73 27.25
CA LEU A 17 23.81 -0.58 26.27
C LEU A 17 22.71 0.21 26.96
N MET A 18 22.69 1.53 26.75
CA MET A 18 21.46 2.28 26.87
C MET A 18 20.56 1.80 25.74
N ALA A 19 19.78 0.76 26.01
CA ALA A 19 18.54 0.53 25.32
C ALA A 19 17.68 1.77 25.60
N ALA A 20 17.77 2.76 24.72
CA ALA A 20 16.75 3.78 24.62
C ALA A 20 15.48 3.04 24.20
N SER A 21 14.69 2.61 25.17
CA SER A 21 13.29 2.30 24.94
C SER A 21 12.61 3.63 24.64
N CYS A 22 12.71 4.07 23.38
CA CYS A 22 11.75 5.02 22.83
C CYS A 22 10.42 4.28 22.76
N GLY A 23 9.72 4.22 23.89
CA GLY A 23 8.29 3.99 23.92
C GLY A 23 7.62 5.22 23.33
N ALA A 24 7.59 5.31 22.00
CA ALA A 24 6.52 6.02 21.34
C ALA A 24 5.37 5.01 21.27
N ASN A 25 4.30 5.28 22.02
CA ASN A 25 2.99 4.77 21.63
C ASN A 25 2.68 5.40 20.27
N GLU A 26 3.17 4.79 19.19
CA GLU A 26 2.66 5.10 17.87
C GLU A 26 1.28 4.46 17.82
N ASP A 27 0.23 5.28 17.88
CA ASP A 27 -1.13 4.81 17.71
C ASP A 27 -1.23 4.18 16.31
N TYR A 28 -1.29 2.85 16.25
CA TYR A 28 -1.44 2.08 15.02
C TYR A 28 -2.74 1.28 15.05
N ILE A 29 -3.28 1.02 13.86
CA ILE A 29 -4.39 0.10 13.64
C ILE A 29 -3.86 -1.15 12.94
N ARG A 30 -4.07 -2.31 13.55
CA ARG A 30 -3.78 -3.59 12.92
C ARG A 30 -4.86 -3.88 11.89
N VAL A 31 -4.46 -4.09 10.64
CA VAL A 31 -5.39 -4.37 9.52
C VAL A 31 -5.17 -5.74 8.87
N ALA A 32 -4.04 -6.37 9.20
CA ALA A 32 -3.73 -7.75 8.85
C ALA A 32 -2.74 -8.31 9.89
N PRO A 33 -2.51 -9.64 9.96
CA PRO A 33 -1.69 -10.25 11.00
C PRO A 33 -0.30 -9.63 11.21
N SER A 34 0.30 -9.08 10.16
CA SER A 34 1.64 -8.47 10.20
C SER A 34 1.69 -7.01 9.73
N LEU A 35 0.53 -6.37 9.51
CA LEU A 35 0.43 -4.99 9.02
C LEU A 35 -0.31 -4.09 10.01
N CYS A 36 0.41 -3.08 10.52
CA CYS A 36 -0.02 -2.12 11.51
C CYS A 36 0.16 -0.71 10.95
N ILE A 37 -0.94 -0.09 10.52
CA ILE A 37 -0.93 1.22 9.86
C ILE A 37 -0.99 2.31 10.94
N PRO A 38 -0.13 3.35 10.87
CA PRO A 38 -0.25 4.49 11.78
C PRO A 38 -1.61 5.18 11.63
N ILE A 39 -2.22 5.58 12.74
CA ILE A 39 -3.61 6.04 12.78
C ILE A 39 -3.88 7.25 11.87
N ASN A 40 -2.87 8.09 11.61
CA ASN A 40 -2.98 9.25 10.72
C ASN A 40 -3.13 8.87 9.23
N TYR A 41 -2.82 7.62 8.88
CA TYR A 41 -3.04 7.05 7.54
C TYR A 41 -4.30 6.19 7.48
N ALA A 42 -4.86 5.78 8.62
CA ALA A 42 -6.00 4.89 8.65
C ALA A 42 -7.31 5.65 8.45
N VAL A 43 -8.12 5.19 7.50
CA VAL A 43 -9.49 5.66 7.27
C VAL A 43 -10.42 4.48 7.43
N THR A 44 -11.30 4.56 8.43
CA THR A 44 -12.34 3.57 8.64
C THR A 44 -13.55 3.92 7.78
N THR A 45 -13.89 3.11 6.78
CA THR A 45 -15.22 3.22 6.17
C THR A 45 -16.20 2.51 7.08
N ARG A 46 -16.99 3.31 7.83
CA ARG A 46 -17.97 2.78 8.77
C ARG A 46 -19.10 2.12 7.96
N ASN A 47 -19.23 0.79 8.02
CA ASN A 47 -20.53 0.19 7.80
C ASN A 47 -21.47 0.77 8.88
N SER A 48 -22.45 1.53 8.42
CA SER A 48 -23.33 2.40 9.20
C SER A 48 -24.15 1.61 10.23
N ALA A 49 -23.66 1.46 11.47
CA ALA A 49 -24.50 1.03 12.60
C ALA A 49 -23.96 1.27 14.02
N LEU A 50 -22.68 1.62 14.26
CA LEU A 50 -22.13 1.67 15.63
C LEU A 50 -21.79 3.11 16.12
N PRO A 51 -22.14 3.46 17.38
CA PRO A 51 -21.79 4.73 18.01
C PRO A 51 -20.28 4.93 18.14
N SER A 52 -19.84 6.18 18.03
CA SER A 52 -18.46 6.63 17.82
C SER A 52 -17.46 6.47 18.99
N THR A 53 -17.75 5.64 19.99
CA THR A 53 -16.93 5.54 21.22
C THR A 53 -16.34 4.16 21.49
N GLN A 54 -16.53 3.20 20.60
CA GLN A 54 -15.89 1.88 20.69
C GLN A 54 -15.27 1.53 19.33
N LEU A 55 -14.08 2.07 19.08
CA LEU A 55 -13.15 1.43 18.17
C LEU A 55 -12.58 0.25 18.96
N ASP A 56 -13.17 -0.93 18.79
CA ASP A 56 -12.57 -2.17 19.28
C ASP A 56 -11.47 -2.57 18.28
N PRO A 57 -10.18 -2.43 18.63
CA PRO A 57 -9.07 -2.81 17.77
C PRO A 57 -9.02 -4.32 17.49
N ASP A 58 -9.81 -5.12 18.23
CA ASP A 58 -9.94 -6.57 18.04
C ASP A 58 -11.16 -6.97 17.20
N SER A 59 -11.95 -6.00 16.68
CA SER A 59 -13.08 -6.29 15.79
C SER A 59 -12.64 -6.43 14.33
N ASP A 60 -12.62 -7.67 13.84
CA ASP A 60 -12.26 -8.13 12.48
C ASP A 60 -13.14 -7.58 11.32
N SER A 61 -13.90 -6.49 11.50
CA SER A 61 -14.91 -6.07 10.50
C SER A 61 -14.99 -4.58 10.20
N ALA A 62 -14.03 -3.77 10.63
CA ALA A 62 -13.86 -2.44 10.04
C ALA A 62 -13.08 -2.61 8.73
N ASP A 63 -13.69 -2.25 7.60
CA ASP A 63 -12.97 -2.08 6.33
C ASP A 63 -12.05 -0.86 6.49
N VAL A 64 -10.86 -1.09 7.04
CA VAL A 64 -9.84 -0.06 7.22
C VAL A 64 -9.10 0.10 5.90
N SER A 65 -9.18 1.30 5.34
CA SER A 65 -8.41 1.70 4.18
C SER A 65 -7.24 2.59 4.59
N ILE A 66 -6.18 2.62 3.80
CA ILE A 66 -5.12 3.61 3.91
C ILE A 66 -5.53 4.83 3.08
N TYR A 67 -5.37 6.03 3.63
CA TYR A 67 -5.40 7.28 2.89
C TYR A 67 -4.00 7.85 2.72
N LEU A 68 -3.56 8.02 1.48
CA LEU A 68 -2.32 8.70 1.14
C LEU A 68 -2.63 10.06 0.52
N PRO A 69 -2.20 11.17 1.16
CA PRO A 69 -2.45 12.51 0.65
C PRO A 69 -1.83 12.73 -0.74
N PRO A 70 -2.48 13.51 -1.63
CA PRO A 70 -1.98 13.79 -2.97
C PRO A 70 -0.58 14.42 -2.98
N LYS A 71 -0.32 15.35 -2.06
CA LYS A 71 0.99 16.00 -1.92
C LYS A 71 2.07 15.00 -1.53
N GLU A 72 1.78 14.10 -0.59
CA GLU A 72 2.72 13.07 -0.17
C GLU A 72 3.06 12.12 -1.33
N LEU A 73 2.07 11.77 -2.16
CA LEU A 73 2.28 10.98 -3.37
C LEU A 73 3.14 11.73 -4.40
N ALA A 74 2.88 13.02 -4.65
CA ALA A 74 3.68 13.82 -5.57
C ALA A 74 5.13 14.01 -5.11
N ASP A 75 5.35 14.12 -3.79
CA ASP A 75 6.70 14.20 -3.21
C ASP A 75 7.45 12.85 -3.32
N ALA A 76 6.72 11.72 -3.24
CA ALA A 76 7.31 10.38 -3.24
C ALA A 76 7.40 9.70 -4.63
N VAL A 77 6.51 10.05 -5.56
CA VAL A 77 6.40 9.46 -6.91
C VAL A 77 6.61 10.57 -7.93
N PRO A 78 7.84 10.69 -8.49
CA PRO A 78 8.16 11.74 -9.45
C PRO A 78 7.23 11.71 -10.67
N GLY A 79 6.64 12.86 -10.99
CA GLY A 79 5.70 13.01 -12.11
C GLY A 79 4.24 12.77 -11.74
N TYR A 80 3.94 12.35 -10.51
CA TYR A 80 2.56 12.16 -10.06
C TYR A 80 1.81 13.49 -10.03
N LEU A 81 0.66 13.51 -10.69
CA LEU A 81 -0.24 14.66 -10.71
C LEU A 81 -1.14 14.60 -9.48
N ALA A 82 -0.84 15.43 -8.46
CA ALA A 82 -1.63 15.53 -7.24
C ALA A 82 -3.04 16.10 -7.48
N GLU A 83 -3.26 16.78 -8.60
CA GLU A 83 -4.52 17.41 -8.96
C GLU A 83 -4.86 17.15 -10.44
N THR A 84 -6.14 17.00 -10.72
CA THR A 84 -6.68 16.96 -12.08
C THR A 84 -7.82 17.97 -12.24
N LEU A 85 -8.02 18.44 -13.47
CA LEU A 85 -9.13 19.33 -13.79
C LEU A 85 -10.26 18.51 -14.42
N ILE A 86 -11.43 18.51 -13.78
CA ILE A 86 -12.67 17.98 -14.35
C ILE A 86 -13.58 19.17 -14.64
N GLY A 87 -13.67 19.54 -15.91
CA GLY A 87 -14.26 20.82 -16.30
C GLY A 87 -13.43 21.99 -15.77
N GLU A 88 -14.04 22.84 -14.94
CA GLU A 88 -13.37 23.98 -14.29
C GLU A 88 -12.97 23.71 -12.83
N GLN A 89 -13.25 22.51 -12.31
CA GLN A 89 -12.98 22.16 -10.92
C GLN A 89 -11.66 21.41 -10.80
N SER A 90 -10.82 21.82 -9.84
CA SER A 90 -9.63 21.05 -9.43
C SER A 90 -10.05 19.95 -8.46
N HIS A 91 -9.64 18.72 -8.75
CA HIS A 91 -9.86 17.54 -7.94
C HIS A 91 -8.53 16.98 -7.48
N GLN A 92 -8.41 16.79 -6.16
CA GLN A 92 -7.27 16.14 -5.54
C GLN A 92 -7.24 14.66 -5.88
N GLN A 93 -6.10 14.15 -6.35
CA GLN A 93 -5.87 12.74 -6.62
C GLN A 93 -5.18 12.10 -5.42
N ALA A 94 -5.96 11.79 -4.38
CA ALA A 94 -5.49 11.03 -3.23
C ALA A 94 -5.58 9.52 -3.52
N LEU A 95 -4.75 8.71 -2.84
CA LEU A 95 -4.87 7.27 -2.92
C LEU A 95 -5.63 6.73 -1.70
N TYR A 96 -6.75 6.06 -1.98
CA TYR A 96 -7.44 5.23 -1.00
C TYR A 96 -7.10 3.77 -1.30
N VAL A 97 -6.47 3.09 -0.35
CA VAL A 97 -5.99 1.72 -0.52
C VAL A 97 -6.75 0.80 0.41
N MET A 98 -7.54 -0.09 -0.17
CA MET A 98 -8.15 -1.20 0.55
C MET A 98 -7.14 -2.33 0.71
N ILE A 99 -7.16 -2.99 1.86
CA ILE A 99 -6.30 -4.14 2.14
C ILE A 99 -7.17 -5.36 2.34
N GLY A 100 -6.92 -6.39 1.54
CA GLY A 100 -7.60 -7.67 1.62
C GLY A 100 -6.62 -8.84 1.70
N GLN A 101 -7.18 -10.04 1.77
CA GLN A 101 -6.42 -11.27 1.66
C GLN A 101 -6.00 -11.52 0.20
N PRO A 102 -4.80 -12.06 -0.04
CA PRO A 102 -4.36 -12.40 -1.39
C PRO A 102 -5.27 -13.49 -1.97
N ALA A 103 -5.80 -13.25 -3.17
CA ALA A 103 -6.59 -14.22 -3.92
C ALA A 103 -5.93 -14.43 -5.28
N VAL A 104 -5.66 -15.68 -5.65
CA VAL A 104 -5.13 -15.99 -6.99
C VAL A 104 -6.23 -15.70 -8.01
N ARG A 105 -6.01 -14.71 -8.89
CA ARG A 105 -6.89 -14.40 -10.01
C ARG A 105 -6.11 -14.57 -11.31
N ILE A 106 -6.29 -15.72 -11.94
CA ILE A 106 -5.80 -15.94 -13.30
C ILE A 106 -6.88 -15.44 -14.24
N LEU A 107 -6.49 -14.62 -15.22
CA LEU A 107 -7.37 -14.20 -16.29
C LEU A 107 -7.46 -15.38 -17.26
N GLU A 108 -8.58 -16.09 -17.28
CA GLU A 108 -8.82 -17.17 -18.24
C GLU A 108 -8.88 -16.56 -19.66
N SER A 109 -7.80 -16.74 -20.42
CA SER A 109 -7.58 -16.06 -21.69
C SER A 109 -8.40 -16.67 -22.83
N THR A 110 -9.48 -15.98 -23.21
CA THR A 110 -10.07 -16.04 -24.57
C THR A 110 -10.36 -14.66 -25.16
N ALA A 111 -10.07 -13.57 -24.43
CA ALA A 111 -10.39 -12.20 -24.87
C ALA A 111 -9.34 -11.62 -25.83
N THR A 112 -9.79 -10.86 -26.82
CA THR A 112 -8.94 -9.97 -27.61
C THR A 112 -8.27 -8.97 -26.67
N LEU A 113 -6.95 -8.85 -26.76
CA LEU A 113 -6.16 -7.90 -25.99
C LEU A 113 -5.78 -6.69 -26.85
N ALA A 114 -6.07 -5.49 -26.37
CA ALA A 114 -5.63 -4.23 -26.98
C ALA A 114 -4.67 -3.50 -26.04
N THR A 115 -3.61 -2.91 -26.56
CA THR A 115 -2.67 -2.10 -25.75
C THR A 115 -3.37 -0.87 -25.16
N LEU A 116 -3.10 -0.54 -23.89
CA LEU A 116 -3.53 0.74 -23.31
C LEU A 116 -2.53 1.85 -23.68
N PRO A 117 -2.96 2.95 -24.33
CA PRO A 117 -2.05 4.03 -24.73
C PRO A 117 -1.33 4.72 -23.56
N SER A 118 -1.96 4.79 -22.40
CA SER A 118 -1.45 5.42 -21.18
C SER A 118 -0.43 4.57 -20.42
N ALA A 119 -0.30 3.28 -20.74
CA ALA A 119 0.64 2.38 -20.07
C ALA A 119 1.05 1.23 -21.00
N ALA A 120 2.28 1.29 -21.52
CA ALA A 120 2.78 0.38 -22.56
C ALA A 120 2.79 -1.11 -22.17
N ASN A 121 2.74 -1.44 -20.87
CA ASN A 121 2.77 -2.82 -20.36
C ASN A 121 1.37 -3.36 -19.99
N LEU A 122 0.32 -2.56 -20.17
CA LEU A 122 -1.04 -2.90 -19.81
C LEU A 122 -1.91 -3.14 -21.05
N TYR A 123 -2.82 -4.11 -20.91
CA TYR A 123 -3.66 -4.59 -21.99
C TYR A 123 -5.12 -4.61 -21.56
N LYS A 124 -6.00 -4.05 -22.38
CA LYS A 124 -7.44 -4.06 -22.21
C LYS A 124 -7.93 -5.41 -22.70
N ALA A 125 -8.49 -6.21 -21.80
CA ALA A 125 -9.20 -7.42 -22.14
C ALA A 125 -10.66 -7.06 -22.47
N GLU A 126 -11.13 -7.43 -23.66
CA GLU A 126 -12.48 -7.10 -24.11
C GLU A 126 -13.56 -7.79 -23.26
N ALA A 127 -14.11 -7.04 -22.30
CA ALA A 127 -15.44 -7.27 -21.75
C ALA A 127 -16.01 -5.94 -21.25
N GLY A 128 -16.92 -5.32 -22.02
CA GLY A 128 -17.71 -4.15 -21.62
C GLY A 128 -17.29 -2.79 -22.24
N THR A 129 -18.28 -1.95 -22.56
CA THR A 129 -18.08 -0.58 -23.08
C THR A 129 -17.81 0.44 -21.98
N ILE A 130 -18.23 0.16 -20.75
CA ILE A 130 -18.14 1.10 -19.61
C ILE A 130 -17.03 0.69 -18.64
N ALA A 131 -16.93 -0.60 -18.33
CA ALA A 131 -15.89 -1.17 -17.48
C ALA A 131 -15.25 -2.35 -18.21
N TRP A 132 -13.94 -2.55 -18.05
CA TRP A 132 -13.18 -3.62 -18.69
C TRP A 132 -12.05 -4.11 -17.78
N GLN A 133 -11.64 -5.36 -18.00
CA GLN A 133 -10.50 -5.93 -17.30
C GLN A 133 -9.19 -5.45 -17.91
N VAL A 134 -8.17 -5.31 -17.06
CA VAL A 134 -6.81 -4.99 -17.48
C VAL A 134 -5.89 -6.12 -17.10
N ALA A 135 -5.07 -6.52 -18.06
CA ALA A 135 -4.01 -7.50 -17.90
C ALA A 135 -2.63 -6.84 -18.02
N GLU A 136 -1.65 -7.41 -17.34
CA GLU A 136 -0.24 -7.10 -17.50
C GLU A 136 0.47 -8.29 -18.15
N ASN A 137 1.37 -8.04 -19.10
CA ASN A 137 2.23 -9.09 -19.63
C ASN A 137 3.43 -9.29 -18.69
N ARG A 138 3.53 -10.48 -18.10
CA ARG A 138 4.67 -10.93 -17.30
C ARG A 138 5.29 -12.13 -17.97
N GLU A 139 6.46 -11.92 -18.56
CA GLU A 139 7.26 -13.00 -19.19
C GLU A 139 6.45 -13.83 -20.20
N GLY A 140 5.60 -13.16 -21.00
CA GLY A 140 4.78 -13.81 -22.02
C GLY A 140 3.43 -14.35 -21.51
N THR A 141 3.16 -14.25 -20.21
CA THR A 141 1.86 -14.62 -19.61
C THR A 141 1.08 -13.37 -19.26
N TYR A 142 -0.18 -13.30 -19.70
CA TYR A 142 -1.08 -12.23 -19.30
C TYR A 142 -1.71 -12.58 -17.95
N VAL A 143 -1.47 -11.73 -16.96
CA VAL A 143 -2.02 -11.88 -15.62
C VAL A 143 -3.01 -10.77 -15.32
N HIS A 144 -3.98 -11.05 -14.45
CA HIS A 144 -4.88 -10.02 -13.95
C HIS A 144 -4.09 -8.89 -13.28
N TRP A 145 -4.34 -7.66 -13.72
CA TRP A 145 -3.75 -6.46 -13.14
C TRP A 145 -4.78 -5.63 -12.36
N GLY A 146 -6.04 -5.65 -12.81
CA GLY A 146 -7.11 -4.84 -12.26
C GLY A 146 -8.28 -4.69 -13.23
N HIS A 147 -9.07 -3.64 -13.06
CA HIS A 147 -10.11 -3.23 -13.99
C HIS A 147 -10.11 -1.72 -14.16
N CYS A 148 -10.58 -1.23 -15.30
CA CYS A 148 -10.84 0.19 -15.47
C CYS A 148 -12.28 0.43 -15.85
N SER A 149 -12.74 1.63 -15.59
CA SER A 149 -14.06 2.09 -15.98
C SER A 149 -14.03 3.53 -16.41
N HIS A 150 -14.78 3.86 -17.45
CA HIS A 150 -15.01 5.24 -17.84
C HIS A 150 -15.78 5.98 -16.74
N THR A 151 -15.21 7.08 -16.26
CA THR A 151 -15.84 7.97 -15.28
C THR A 151 -16.95 8.81 -15.94
N PHE A 152 -16.87 9.00 -17.27
CA PHE A 152 -17.83 9.72 -18.12
C PHE A 152 -17.99 9.03 -19.48
N VAL A 153 -19.01 9.39 -20.27
CA VAL A 153 -19.27 8.78 -21.60
C VAL A 153 -18.13 9.00 -22.62
N THR A 154 -17.13 9.82 -22.31
CA THR A 154 -15.97 10.06 -23.18
C THR A 154 -14.83 9.10 -22.88
N GLU A 155 -14.28 8.46 -23.93
CA GLU A 155 -13.20 7.46 -23.80
C GLU A 155 -11.90 7.99 -23.17
N LYS A 156 -11.75 9.31 -23.02
CA LYS A 156 -10.52 9.97 -22.56
C LYS A 156 -10.34 9.99 -21.04
N HIS A 157 -11.42 9.86 -20.28
CA HIS A 157 -11.38 9.89 -18.82
C HIS A 157 -11.87 8.56 -18.28
N TYR A 158 -10.97 7.85 -17.60
CA TYR A 158 -11.27 6.60 -16.93
C TYR A 158 -10.38 6.46 -15.71
N ASP A 159 -10.91 5.72 -14.75
CA ASP A 159 -10.22 5.33 -13.54
C ASP A 159 -9.96 3.83 -13.60
N CYS A 160 -8.83 3.43 -13.07
CA CYS A 160 -8.43 2.04 -12.98
C CYS A 160 -8.34 1.63 -11.52
N LEU A 161 -9.01 0.55 -11.14
CA LEU A 161 -8.77 -0.15 -9.89
C LEU A 161 -7.64 -1.16 -10.09
N ARG A 162 -6.50 -0.89 -9.44
CA ARG A 162 -5.31 -1.74 -9.41
C ARG A 162 -5.45 -2.80 -8.32
N ASP A 163 -5.16 -4.06 -8.65
CA ASP A 163 -5.08 -5.17 -7.71
C ASP A 163 -3.62 -5.62 -7.49
N LEU A 164 -2.90 -4.98 -6.57
CA LEU A 164 -1.51 -5.29 -6.23
C LEU A 164 -1.44 -6.48 -5.26
N GLN A 165 -1.16 -7.65 -5.81
CA GLN A 165 -0.99 -8.87 -5.03
C GLN A 165 0.46 -9.05 -4.54
N THR A 166 0.58 -9.36 -3.25
CA THR A 166 1.81 -9.81 -2.59
C THR A 166 1.60 -11.22 -2.02
N ALA A 167 2.63 -11.78 -1.38
CA ALA A 167 2.50 -13.06 -0.68
C ALA A 167 1.49 -13.01 0.49
N ASN A 168 1.32 -11.84 1.12
CA ASN A 168 0.59 -11.71 2.39
C ASN A 168 -0.68 -10.85 2.27
N TYR A 169 -0.75 -9.97 1.27
CA TYR A 169 -1.80 -8.96 1.15
C TYR A 169 -2.21 -8.74 -0.31
N LEU A 170 -3.46 -8.35 -0.49
CA LEU A 170 -3.95 -7.69 -1.69
C LEU A 170 -4.17 -6.20 -1.37
N PHE A 171 -3.42 -5.32 -2.03
CA PHE A 171 -3.68 -3.88 -2.01
C PHE A 171 -4.53 -3.52 -3.22
N THR A 172 -5.67 -2.90 -2.99
CA THR A 172 -6.58 -2.45 -4.05
C THR A 172 -6.74 -0.94 -3.98
N TYR A 173 -6.43 -0.23 -5.07
CA TYR A 173 -6.51 1.23 -5.11
C TYR A 173 -6.90 1.77 -6.48
N THR A 174 -7.49 2.96 -6.51
CA THR A 174 -7.90 3.63 -7.75
C THR A 174 -6.79 4.55 -8.27
N ILE A 175 -6.55 4.54 -9.58
CA ILE A 175 -5.62 5.41 -10.28
C ILE A 175 -6.29 6.02 -11.52
N ASP A 176 -6.22 7.33 -11.64
CA ASP A 176 -6.71 8.07 -12.81
C ASP A 176 -5.81 7.79 -14.03
N ALA A 177 -6.40 7.77 -15.23
CA ALA A 177 -5.69 7.54 -16.48
C ALA A 177 -4.44 8.44 -16.68
N LEU A 178 -4.43 9.66 -16.17
CA LEU A 178 -3.30 10.59 -16.27
C LEU A 178 -2.08 10.11 -15.48
N ASN A 179 -2.31 9.47 -14.33
CA ASN A 179 -1.25 8.92 -13.49
C ASN A 179 -0.98 7.43 -13.76
N LEU A 180 -1.78 6.77 -14.62
CA LEU A 180 -1.67 5.32 -14.85
C LEU A 180 -0.26 4.87 -15.26
N HIS A 181 0.47 5.68 -16.02
CA HIS A 181 1.84 5.39 -16.42
C HIS A 181 2.83 5.21 -15.24
N LEU A 182 2.48 5.70 -14.05
CA LEU A 182 3.27 5.64 -12.82
C LEU A 182 2.87 4.50 -11.87
N TYR A 183 2.02 3.56 -12.32
CA TYR A 183 1.48 2.53 -11.41
C TYR A 183 2.57 1.68 -10.75
N LYS A 184 3.71 1.46 -11.41
CA LYS A 184 4.81 0.66 -10.84
C LYS A 184 5.52 1.39 -9.71
N GLU A 185 5.69 2.69 -9.84
CA GLU A 185 6.27 3.57 -8.84
C GLU A 185 5.32 3.70 -7.63
N ILE A 186 4.00 3.78 -7.88
CA ILE A 186 2.98 3.76 -6.82
C ILE A 186 2.96 2.39 -6.11
N ASP A 187 3.00 1.28 -6.86
CA ASP A 187 3.12 -0.07 -6.30
C ASP A 187 4.36 -0.15 -5.39
N ALA A 188 5.52 0.31 -5.86
CA ALA A 188 6.76 0.31 -5.07
C ALA A 188 6.66 1.19 -3.81
N TYR A 189 6.00 2.34 -3.90
CA TYR A 189 5.74 3.22 -2.77
C TYR A 189 4.88 2.55 -1.69
N LEU A 190 3.79 1.90 -2.09
CA LEU A 190 2.91 1.16 -1.19
C LEU A 190 3.63 0.01 -0.48
N LEU A 191 4.43 -0.75 -1.22
CA LEU A 191 5.22 -1.84 -0.65
C LEU A 191 6.29 -1.33 0.32
N SER A 192 6.90 -0.18 0.03
CA SER A 192 7.82 0.50 0.93
C SER A 192 7.14 0.88 2.25
N LYS A 193 5.96 1.54 2.19
CA LYS A 193 5.17 1.87 3.38
C LYS A 193 4.78 0.63 4.18
N ALA A 194 4.25 -0.40 3.51
CA ALA A 194 3.88 -1.66 4.16
C ALA A 194 5.07 -2.35 4.85
N SER A 195 6.29 -2.19 4.32
CA SER A 195 7.51 -2.73 4.94
C SER A 195 7.91 -2.02 6.24
N LEU A 196 7.55 -0.73 6.37
CA LEU A 196 7.77 0.09 7.57
C LEU A 196 6.66 -0.12 8.60
N TRP A 197 5.43 -0.35 8.14
CA TRP A 197 4.23 -0.53 8.95
C TRP A 197 4.05 -1.96 9.46
N LYS A 198 5.14 -2.62 9.85
CA LYS A 198 5.07 -3.96 10.41
C LYS A 198 4.58 -3.90 11.85
N CYS A 199 3.66 -4.79 12.19
CA CYS A 199 3.33 -4.99 13.60
C CYS A 199 4.56 -5.50 14.36
N ALA A 200 4.77 -5.03 15.58
CA ALA A 200 5.72 -5.68 16.48
C ALA A 200 5.28 -7.14 16.69
N ASP A 201 6.22 -8.06 16.53
CA ASP A 201 6.01 -9.47 16.86
C ASP A 201 5.92 -9.56 18.39
N ASN A 202 4.71 -9.55 18.95
CA ASN A 202 4.47 -9.79 20.38
C ASN A 202 4.66 -11.28 20.74
N ARG A 203 5.63 -11.95 20.13
CA ARG A 203 6.18 -13.22 20.64
C ARG A 203 7.23 -12.86 21.68
N GLU A 204 6.78 -12.31 22.81
CA GLU A 204 7.48 -12.58 24.05
C GLU A 204 7.41 -14.09 24.26
N GLU A 205 8.54 -14.75 24.02
CA GLU A 205 8.81 -16.09 24.50
C GLU A 205 8.46 -16.11 26.00
N LYS A 206 7.35 -16.77 26.32
CA LYS A 206 7.20 -17.36 27.65
C LYS A 206 8.31 -18.38 27.82
N LEU A 207 9.45 -17.94 28.33
CA LEU A 207 10.47 -18.77 28.97
C LEU A 207 10.18 -18.84 30.46
#